data_AF-A0A8T9BGX5-F1
#
_entry.id   AF-A0A8T9BGX5-F1
#
_cell.length_a   1.000
_cell.length_b   1.000
_cell.length_c   1.000
_cell.angle_alpha   90.00
_cell.angle_beta   90.00
_cell.angle_gamma   90.00
#
_symmetry.space_group_name_H-M   'P 1'
#
loop_
_entity.id
_entity.type
_entity.pdbx_description
1 polymer ?
#
loop_
_entity_poly.entity_id
_entity_poly.type
_entity_poly.pdbx_seq_one_letter_code
_entity_poly.pdbx_strand_id
1 'polypeptide(L)'
;MNTTSTSDNSRSISVKMLPLDSSVVFNESTYFSEDGPNSSLPSPAIVRATQKARELLSSMTVRFEDLKLVVKYGTEITLAEAQCLWEIRRLLPNQVPVPEVYGWCEDGGEFFIYMELIQGETLENKWESLSKPERIDVCGQLRVMLSELRSLKQNPEDQFLGQVNRQPLLDIMFTDETKPPAGPFSSVKEFHDWLSFLTKRGLEMHWPDPSLIPDPYRDSLPDNSPITFTHADLHPSNILVTSDAPYHVIAIIDWHQSGWYPDYWEYCKATYTAEYNGEWNTQYIPRFVDIPECYDAWSFYVQSFGC
;
A
#
# COMPACT_ATOMS: atom_id res chain seq x y z
N MET A 1 -30.90 -22.42 26.85
CA MET A 1 -30.52 -22.54 25.44
C MET A 1 -29.44 -21.49 25.21
N ASN A 2 -28.18 -21.92 25.20
CA ASN A 2 -27.04 -21.03 25.02
C ASN A 2 -26.91 -20.70 23.53
N THR A 3 -27.11 -19.43 23.19
CA THR A 3 -26.74 -18.86 21.90
C THR A 3 -25.23 -18.67 21.88
N THR A 4 -24.51 -19.63 21.28
CA THR A 4 -23.13 -19.43 20.83
C THR A 4 -23.11 -18.33 19.78
N SER A 5 -22.56 -17.16 20.14
CA SER A 5 -22.14 -16.14 19.18
C SER A 5 -20.95 -16.71 18.40
N THR A 6 -21.17 -17.14 17.17
CA THR A 6 -20.10 -17.33 16.20
C THR A 6 -19.48 -15.96 15.95
N SER A 7 -18.29 -15.72 16.50
CA SER A 7 -17.45 -14.60 16.09
C SER A 7 -17.23 -14.74 14.59
N ASP A 8 -17.79 -13.83 13.81
CA ASP A 8 -17.65 -13.81 12.36
C ASP A 8 -16.19 -13.48 12.03
N ASN A 9 -15.36 -14.53 11.93
CA ASN A 9 -13.93 -14.46 11.64
C ASN A 9 -13.68 -14.19 10.14
N SER A 10 -14.55 -13.39 9.54
CA SER A 10 -14.51 -13.09 8.11
C SER A 10 -13.35 -12.12 7.88
N ARG A 11 -12.30 -12.59 7.18
CA ARG A 11 -11.21 -11.75 6.64
C ARG A 11 -11.71 -10.95 5.45
N SER A 12 -12.81 -10.22 5.63
CA SER A 12 -13.50 -9.49 4.57
C SER A 12 -13.41 -8.00 4.84
N ILE A 13 -12.94 -7.25 3.86
CA ILE A 13 -12.97 -5.79 3.88
C ILE A 13 -14.30 -5.36 3.27
N SER A 14 -15.07 -4.59 4.03
CA SER A 14 -16.33 -4.00 3.59
C SER A 14 -16.23 -2.48 3.67
N VAL A 15 -16.40 -1.80 2.53
CA VAL A 15 -16.36 -0.33 2.45
C VAL A 15 -17.33 0.32 3.43
N LYS A 16 -18.46 -0.33 3.73
CA LYS A 16 -19.49 0.16 4.67
C LYS A 16 -19.05 0.16 6.13
N MET A 17 -17.99 -0.58 6.47
CA MET A 17 -17.46 -0.69 7.84
C MET A 17 -16.30 0.28 8.08
N LEU A 18 -15.79 0.93 7.04
CA LEU A 18 -14.70 1.89 7.15
C LEU A 18 -15.20 3.18 7.82
N PRO A 19 -14.46 3.75 8.79
CA PRO A 19 -14.84 5.04 9.36
C PRO A 19 -14.76 6.14 8.29
N LEU A 20 -15.85 6.90 8.12
CA LEU A 20 -16.00 7.89 7.04
C LEU A 20 -15.76 9.33 7.47
N ASP A 21 -15.69 9.59 8.78
CA ASP A 21 -15.54 10.95 9.29
C ASP A 21 -14.16 11.52 8.89
N SER A 22 -14.14 12.79 8.50
CA SER A 22 -12.91 13.50 8.14
C SER A 22 -12.00 13.76 9.35
N SER A 23 -12.49 13.50 10.57
CA SER A 23 -11.71 13.53 11.80
C SER A 23 -12.16 12.42 12.72
N VAL A 24 -11.24 11.55 13.11
CA VAL A 24 -11.49 10.40 14.01
C VAL A 24 -10.36 10.30 15.02
N VAL A 25 -10.70 9.95 16.25
CA VAL A 25 -9.74 9.58 17.30
C VAL A 25 -10.17 8.25 17.90
N PHE A 26 -9.28 7.26 17.88
CA PHE A 26 -9.51 5.94 18.45
C PHE A 26 -9.05 5.93 19.91
N ASN A 27 -9.94 6.28 20.84
CA ASN A 27 -9.63 6.36 22.28
C ASN A 27 -9.26 5.00 22.88
N GLU A 28 -9.60 3.92 22.20
CA GLU A 28 -9.24 2.54 22.54
C GLU A 28 -7.84 2.13 22.10
N SER A 29 -7.11 3.00 21.37
CA SER A 29 -5.78 2.68 20.86
C SER A 29 -4.72 2.54 21.95
N THR A 30 -3.60 1.92 21.61
CA THR A 30 -2.46 1.79 22.53
C THR A 30 -1.96 3.15 23.04
N TYR A 31 -2.02 4.20 22.23
CA TYR A 31 -1.62 5.57 22.61
C TYR A 31 -2.35 6.07 23.87
N PHE A 32 -3.68 6.01 23.89
CA PHE A 32 -4.48 6.55 25.00
C PHE A 32 -4.52 5.61 26.20
N SER A 33 -4.33 4.30 25.98
CA SER A 33 -4.26 3.34 27.07
C SER A 33 -2.93 3.37 27.82
N GLU A 34 -1.81 3.63 27.13
CA GLU A 34 -0.47 3.74 27.74
C GLU A 34 -0.21 5.11 28.38
N ASP A 35 -0.57 6.21 27.70
CA ASP A 35 -0.31 7.59 28.17
C ASP A 35 -1.41 8.13 29.11
N GLY A 36 -2.51 7.37 29.27
CA GLY A 36 -3.61 7.65 30.17
C GLY A 36 -4.75 8.48 29.51
N PRO A 37 -5.96 8.44 30.09
CA PRO A 37 -7.20 8.93 29.45
C PRO A 37 -7.27 10.45 29.22
N ASN A 38 -6.26 11.21 29.67
CA ASN A 38 -6.15 12.66 29.44
C ASN A 38 -5.10 13.01 28.36
N SER A 39 -4.46 12.02 27.75
CA SER A 39 -3.55 12.26 26.63
C SER A 39 -4.34 12.73 25.41
N SER A 40 -3.72 13.59 24.61
CA SER A 40 -4.30 14.11 23.37
C SER A 40 -3.28 14.02 22.26
N LEU A 41 -3.73 13.74 21.03
CA LEU A 41 -2.88 13.83 19.85
C LEU A 41 -2.44 15.29 19.63
N PRO A 42 -1.19 15.54 19.17
CA PRO A 42 -0.73 16.88 18.82
C PRO A 42 -1.65 17.52 17.76
N SER A 43 -2.02 18.78 17.95
CA SER A 43 -2.83 19.48 16.95
C SER A 43 -2.07 19.66 15.63
N PRO A 44 -2.75 19.81 14.48
CA PRO A 44 -2.11 20.10 13.19
C PRO A 44 -1.14 21.28 13.25
N ALA A 45 -1.47 22.33 14.02
CA ALA A 45 -0.57 23.46 14.24
C ALA A 45 0.75 23.07 14.93
N ILE A 46 0.70 22.18 15.93
CA ILE A 46 1.90 21.65 16.59
C ILE A 46 2.69 20.75 15.63
N VAL A 47 2.01 19.87 14.88
CA VAL A 47 2.65 18.99 13.89
C VAL A 47 3.44 19.80 12.87
N ARG A 48 2.82 20.82 12.27
CA ARG A 48 3.47 21.72 11.30
C ARG A 48 4.64 22.50 11.93
N ALA A 49 4.49 22.99 13.16
CA ALA A 49 5.54 23.76 13.84
C ALA A 49 6.77 22.93 14.20
N THR A 50 6.61 21.62 14.42
CA THR A 50 7.71 20.69 14.71
C THR A 50 8.58 20.41 13.47
N GLN A 51 8.03 20.63 12.28
CA GLN A 51 8.75 20.35 11.05
C GLN A 51 9.92 21.32 10.84
N LYS A 52 11.13 20.77 10.69
CA LYS A 52 12.37 21.56 10.50
C LYS A 52 12.62 21.94 9.05
N ALA A 53 12.08 21.17 8.09
CA ALA A 53 12.26 21.43 6.67
C ALA A 53 11.26 22.48 6.16
N ARG A 54 11.74 23.47 5.40
CA ARG A 54 10.95 24.57 4.81
C ARG A 54 10.38 24.24 3.42
N GLU A 55 10.55 23.02 2.95
CA GLU A 55 10.08 22.63 1.61
C GLU A 55 8.60 22.28 1.66
N LEU A 56 7.84 22.85 0.73
CA LEU A 56 6.43 22.54 0.48
C LEU A 56 6.37 21.18 -0.24
N LEU A 57 6.64 20.10 0.48
CA LEU A 57 6.37 18.76 -0.04
C LEU A 57 4.88 18.45 0.16
N SER A 58 4.31 17.72 -0.79
CA SER A 58 2.91 17.28 -0.79
C SER A 58 2.61 16.22 0.28
N SER A 59 3.64 15.62 0.87
CA SER A 59 3.62 14.58 1.88
C SER A 59 4.79 14.74 2.84
N MET A 60 4.50 14.72 4.14
CA MET A 60 5.43 15.01 5.23
C MET A 60 5.28 14.00 6.35
N THR A 61 6.40 13.68 7.02
CA THR A 61 6.43 12.76 8.18
C THR A 61 7.13 13.42 9.36
N VAL A 62 6.45 13.48 10.51
CA VAL A 62 6.95 14.09 11.75
C VAL A 62 6.96 13.05 12.86
N ARG A 63 8.12 12.87 13.51
CA ARG A 63 8.29 11.91 14.61
C ARG A 63 8.26 12.64 15.96
N PHE A 64 7.43 12.15 16.87
CA PHE A 64 7.37 12.53 18.27
C PHE A 64 7.86 11.33 19.10
N GLU A 65 9.19 11.20 19.25
CA GLU A 65 9.81 10.05 19.93
C GLU A 65 9.29 9.86 21.36
N ASP A 66 9.17 10.97 22.12
CA ASP A 66 8.68 10.95 23.50
C ASP A 66 7.22 10.47 23.63
N LEU A 67 6.46 10.55 22.54
CA LEU A 67 5.06 10.12 22.45
C LEU A 67 4.89 8.79 21.70
N LYS A 68 6.01 8.16 21.28
CA LYS A 68 6.01 6.99 20.37
C LYS A 68 5.04 7.17 19.18
N LEU A 69 5.00 8.39 18.64
CA LEU A 69 4.02 8.79 17.63
C LEU A 69 4.74 9.26 16.38
N VAL A 70 4.21 8.87 15.23
CA VAL A 70 4.56 9.46 13.94
C VAL A 70 3.30 10.02 13.29
N VAL A 71 3.43 11.19 12.69
CA VAL A 71 2.34 11.86 11.98
C VAL A 71 2.73 12.02 10.52
N LYS A 72 1.98 11.38 9.62
CA LYS A 72 2.07 11.61 8.18
C LYS A 72 1.03 12.67 7.81
N TYR A 73 1.40 13.72 7.09
CA TYR A 73 0.44 14.74 6.68
C TYR A 73 0.80 15.42 5.36
N GLY A 74 -0.19 16.02 4.70
CA GLY A 74 0.00 16.78 3.47
C GLY A 74 -1.22 16.75 2.57
N THR A 75 -1.08 17.31 1.36
CA THR A 75 -2.16 17.41 0.37
C THR A 75 -2.37 16.12 -0.42
N GLU A 76 -1.37 15.23 -0.44
CA GLU A 76 -1.44 13.92 -1.11
C GLU A 76 -1.74 12.75 -0.15
N ILE A 77 -1.81 13.02 1.15
CA ILE A 77 -2.19 12.01 2.15
C ILE A 77 -3.70 11.78 2.07
N THR A 78 -4.11 10.52 2.07
CA THR A 78 -5.51 10.17 1.83
C THR A 78 -6.14 9.43 3.01
N LEU A 79 -7.46 9.58 3.14
CA LEU A 79 -8.28 8.76 4.03
C LEU A 79 -8.14 7.25 3.73
N ALA A 80 -7.92 6.89 2.46
CA ALA A 80 -7.75 5.50 2.04
C ALA A 80 -6.50 4.86 2.66
N GLU A 81 -5.39 5.60 2.77
CA GLU A 81 -4.17 5.11 3.44
C GLU A 81 -4.45 4.82 4.93
N ALA A 82 -5.11 5.75 5.63
CA ALA A 82 -5.47 5.59 7.03
C ALA A 82 -6.42 4.41 7.26
N GLN A 83 -7.46 4.28 6.42
CA GLN A 83 -8.42 3.18 6.44
C GLN A 83 -7.76 1.84 6.14
N CYS A 84 -6.76 1.81 5.25
CA CYS A 84 -6.01 0.60 4.93
C CYS A 84 -5.25 0.07 6.16
N LEU A 85 -4.44 0.93 6.78
CA LEU A 85 -3.72 0.58 8.01
C LEU A 85 -4.66 0.09 9.11
N TRP A 86 -5.77 0.82 9.31
CA TRP A 86 -6.78 0.48 10.32
C TRP A 86 -7.42 -0.89 10.07
N GLU A 87 -7.85 -1.20 8.84
CA GLU A 87 -8.45 -2.50 8.50
C GLU A 87 -7.46 -3.66 8.57
N ILE A 88 -6.24 -3.49 8.07
CA ILE A 88 -5.21 -4.55 8.13
C ILE A 88 -4.92 -4.88 9.59
N ARG A 89 -4.73 -3.87 10.44
CA ARG A 89 -4.50 -4.07 11.88
C ARG A 89 -5.65 -4.83 12.53
N ARG A 90 -6.90 -4.52 12.15
CA ARG A 90 -8.11 -5.15 12.70
C ARG A 90 -8.29 -6.61 12.23
N LEU A 91 -8.03 -6.89 10.95
CA LEU A 91 -8.30 -8.19 10.32
C LEU A 91 -7.12 -9.16 10.41
N LEU A 92 -5.89 -8.65 10.46
CA LEU A 92 -4.64 -9.41 10.44
C LEU A 92 -3.67 -9.02 11.58
N PRO A 93 -4.13 -8.82 12.84
CA PRO A 93 -3.34 -8.20 13.91
C PRO A 93 -2.03 -8.93 14.24
N ASN A 94 -1.98 -10.25 14.01
CA ASN A 94 -0.81 -11.09 14.32
C ASN A 94 -0.12 -11.63 13.06
N GLN A 95 -0.63 -11.28 11.87
CA GLN A 95 -0.19 -11.86 10.60
C GLN A 95 0.57 -10.84 9.75
N VAL A 96 0.09 -9.61 9.70
CA VAL A 96 0.70 -8.53 8.91
C VAL A 96 0.92 -7.34 9.86
N PRO A 97 2.17 -7.13 10.33
CA PRO A 97 2.44 -6.03 11.23
C PRO A 97 2.39 -4.70 10.46
N VAL A 98 1.55 -3.79 10.92
CA VAL A 98 1.41 -2.43 10.40
C VAL A 98 1.34 -1.46 11.58
N PRO A 99 1.76 -0.18 11.42
CA PRO A 99 1.54 0.83 12.45
C PRO A 99 0.07 0.91 12.87
N GLU A 100 -0.19 0.92 14.17
CA GLU A 100 -1.53 1.21 14.67
C GLU A 100 -1.91 2.66 14.39
N VAL A 101 -3.10 2.88 13.85
CA VAL A 101 -3.65 4.23 13.64
C VAL A 101 -4.34 4.69 14.91
N TYR A 102 -3.88 5.81 15.47
CA TYR A 102 -4.47 6.44 16.65
C TYR A 102 -5.60 7.42 16.31
N GLY A 103 -5.58 7.94 15.09
CA GLY A 103 -6.61 8.81 14.55
C GLY A 103 -6.16 9.51 13.28
N TRP A 104 -7.04 10.34 12.73
CA TRP A 104 -6.75 11.21 11.61
C TRP A 104 -7.60 12.47 11.67
N CYS A 105 -7.19 13.50 10.94
CA CYS A 105 -8.02 14.69 10.74
C CYS A 105 -7.68 15.43 9.45
N GLU A 106 -8.61 16.26 9.01
CA GLU A 106 -8.38 17.28 7.98
C GLU A 106 -8.25 18.66 8.62
N ASP A 107 -7.24 19.43 8.20
CA ASP A 107 -7.05 20.80 8.62
C ASP A 107 -6.37 21.60 7.50
N GLY A 108 -6.97 22.73 7.10
CA GLY A 108 -6.36 23.65 6.13
C GLY A 108 -6.13 23.07 4.72
N GLY A 109 -6.87 22.02 4.34
CA GLY A 109 -6.70 21.35 3.04
C GLY A 109 -5.62 20.26 3.02
N GLU A 110 -5.06 19.93 4.18
CA GLU A 110 -4.15 18.79 4.36
C GLU A 110 -4.82 17.71 5.20
N PHE A 111 -4.48 16.45 4.93
CA PHE A 111 -4.90 15.30 5.71
C PHE A 111 -3.78 14.88 6.64
N PHE A 112 -4.10 14.45 7.86
CA PHE A 112 -3.16 14.04 8.90
C PHE A 112 -3.49 12.62 9.36
N ILE A 113 -2.52 11.72 9.38
CA ILE A 113 -2.62 10.37 9.93
C ILE A 113 -1.69 10.30 11.15
N TYR A 114 -2.27 10.03 12.32
CA TYR A 114 -1.56 9.82 13.57
C TYR A 114 -1.43 8.33 13.82
N MET A 115 -0.20 7.82 13.88
CA MET A 115 0.04 6.39 13.98
C MET A 115 1.27 6.05 14.82
N GLU A 116 1.34 4.79 15.22
CA GLU A 116 2.43 4.24 16.03
C GLU A 116 3.80 4.47 15.41
N LEU A 117 4.73 5.00 16.21
CA LEU A 117 6.13 5.03 15.84
C LEU A 117 6.78 3.70 16.23
N ILE A 118 6.91 2.82 15.25
CA ILE A 118 7.56 1.52 15.44
C ILE A 118 9.08 1.73 15.50
N GLN A 119 9.68 1.25 16.59
CA GLN A 119 11.12 1.30 16.82
C GLN A 119 11.82 0.14 16.10
N GLY A 120 12.44 0.45 14.98
CA GLY A 120 13.10 -0.50 14.10
C GLY A 120 14.02 0.17 13.10
N GLU A 121 14.68 -0.65 12.29
CA GLU A 121 15.48 -0.18 11.16
C GLU A 121 14.88 -0.70 9.86
N THR A 122 14.95 0.11 8.81
CA THR A 122 14.51 -0.33 7.49
C THR A 122 15.37 -1.49 7.01
N LEU A 123 14.77 -2.42 6.28
CA LEU A 123 15.48 -3.54 5.67
C LEU A 123 16.55 -3.02 4.71
N GLU A 124 16.29 -1.93 4.00
CA GLU A 124 17.26 -1.21 3.18
C GLU A 124 18.54 -0.86 3.96
N ASN A 125 18.39 -0.19 5.11
CA ASN A 125 19.54 0.23 5.93
C ASN A 125 20.29 -0.96 6.52
N LYS A 126 19.57 -2.05 6.84
CA LYS A 126 20.19 -3.29 7.36
C LYS A 126 20.77 -4.19 6.28
N TRP A 127 20.38 -4.01 5.03
CA TRP A 127 20.54 -5.01 3.97
C TRP A 127 21.98 -5.53 3.83
N GLU A 128 22.95 -4.61 3.78
CA GLU A 128 24.38 -4.91 3.65
C GLU A 128 24.97 -5.63 4.87
N SER A 129 24.37 -5.49 6.05
CA SER A 129 24.80 -6.16 7.27
C SER A 129 24.25 -7.58 7.44
N LEU A 130 23.15 -7.90 6.74
CA LEU A 130 22.51 -9.21 6.82
C LEU A 130 23.32 -10.28 6.08
N SER A 131 23.53 -11.41 6.74
CA SER A 131 24.05 -12.62 6.09
C SER A 131 23.00 -13.22 5.14
N LYS A 132 23.45 -14.02 4.18
CA LYS A 132 22.55 -14.70 3.22
C LYS A 132 21.44 -15.53 3.90
N PRO A 133 21.71 -16.33 4.95
CA PRO A 133 20.63 -17.02 5.68
C PRO A 133 19.61 -16.06 6.30
N GLU A 134 20.03 -14.93 6.86
CA GLU A 134 19.13 -13.94 7.45
C GLU A 134 18.27 -13.25 6.39
N ARG A 135 18.85 -12.89 5.23
CA ARG A 135 18.08 -12.36 4.09
C ARG A 135 17.02 -13.36 3.61
N ILE A 136 17.36 -14.65 3.56
CA ILE A 136 16.41 -15.72 3.21
C ILE A 136 15.32 -15.86 4.26
N ASP A 137 15.65 -15.76 5.55
CA ASP A 137 14.68 -15.83 6.63
C ASP A 137 13.67 -14.68 6.56
N VAL A 138 14.15 -13.43 6.37
CA VAL A 138 13.29 -12.26 6.14
C VAL A 138 12.36 -12.47 4.94
N CYS A 139 12.87 -13.01 3.82
CA CYS A 139 12.02 -13.36 2.67
C CYS A 139 10.96 -14.41 3.03
N GLY A 140 11.29 -15.38 3.88
CA GLY A 140 10.33 -16.36 4.38
C GLY A 140 9.21 -15.71 5.18
N GLN A 141 9.54 -14.75 6.05
CA GLN A 141 8.56 -13.97 6.81
C GLN A 141 7.65 -13.15 5.86
N LEU A 142 8.23 -12.44 4.89
CA LEU A 142 7.48 -11.67 3.88
C LEU A 142 6.53 -12.55 3.07
N ARG A 143 6.96 -13.76 2.67
CA ARG A 143 6.11 -14.71 1.94
C ARG A 143 4.84 -15.08 2.72
N VAL A 144 5.00 -15.32 4.03
CA VAL A 144 3.86 -15.62 4.91
C VAL A 144 2.96 -14.39 5.04
N MET A 145 3.53 -13.21 5.28
CA MET A 145 2.77 -11.96 5.41
C MET A 145 1.96 -11.66 4.13
N LEU A 146 2.55 -11.79 2.94
CA LEU A 146 1.86 -11.60 1.67
C LEU A 146 0.78 -12.65 1.43
N SER A 147 0.99 -13.90 1.83
CA SER A 147 -0.05 -14.93 1.76
C SER A 147 -1.24 -14.58 2.66
N GLU A 148 -0.99 -14.07 3.87
CA GLU A 148 -2.05 -13.64 4.79
C GLU A 148 -2.77 -12.38 4.28
N LEU A 149 -2.04 -11.42 3.71
CA LEU A 149 -2.61 -10.24 3.06
C LEU A 149 -3.53 -10.61 1.90
N ARG A 150 -3.07 -11.51 1.01
CA ARG A 150 -3.85 -12.04 -0.12
C ARG A 150 -5.06 -12.86 0.30
N SER A 151 -5.14 -13.27 1.58
CA SER A 151 -6.31 -13.98 2.10
C SER A 151 -7.48 -13.05 2.44
N LEU A 152 -7.26 -11.73 2.45
CA LEU A 152 -8.33 -10.73 2.55
C LEU A 152 -9.27 -10.87 1.35
N LYS A 153 -10.57 -10.76 1.62
CA LYS A 153 -11.62 -10.91 0.62
C LYS A 153 -12.44 -9.64 0.48
N GLN A 154 -12.99 -9.47 -0.71
CA GLN A 154 -14.11 -8.57 -0.96
C GLN A 154 -15.42 -9.36 -0.90
N ASN A 155 -16.55 -8.63 -0.92
CA ASN A 155 -17.82 -9.25 -1.24
C ASN A 155 -17.76 -9.85 -2.67
N PRO A 156 -18.00 -11.17 -2.85
CA PRO A 156 -17.97 -11.80 -4.17
C PRO A 156 -18.98 -11.21 -5.17
N GLU A 157 -20.07 -10.60 -4.68
CA GLU A 157 -21.09 -9.97 -5.52
C GLU A 157 -20.77 -8.52 -5.91
N ASP A 158 -19.71 -7.94 -5.34
CA ASP A 158 -19.36 -6.53 -5.50
C ASP A 158 -17.82 -6.33 -5.52
N GLN A 159 -17.15 -7.16 -6.32
CA GLN A 159 -15.70 -7.07 -6.51
C GLN A 159 -15.32 -5.85 -7.34
N PHE A 160 -14.16 -5.28 -7.05
CA PHE A 160 -13.59 -4.16 -7.80
C PHE A 160 -12.06 -4.13 -7.70
N LEU A 161 -11.43 -3.39 -8.60
CA LEU A 161 -10.05 -2.92 -8.48
C LEU A 161 -10.07 -1.44 -8.09
N GLY A 162 -9.30 -1.07 -7.08
CA GLY A 162 -9.39 0.24 -6.44
C GLY A 162 -8.79 0.21 -5.04
N GLN A 163 -8.66 1.37 -4.41
CA GLN A 163 -8.21 1.48 -3.02
C GLN A 163 -9.19 0.79 -2.05
N VAL A 164 -8.81 0.62 -0.79
CA VAL A 164 -9.61 -0.05 0.26
C VAL A 164 -11.07 0.45 0.33
N ASN A 165 -11.31 1.73 0.02
CA ASN A 165 -12.60 2.41 0.07
C ASN A 165 -13.22 2.64 -1.32
N ARG A 166 -12.82 1.86 -2.33
CA ARG A 166 -13.31 1.93 -3.73
C ARG A 166 -12.96 3.25 -4.45
N GLN A 167 -12.00 4.02 -3.95
CA GLN A 167 -11.44 5.14 -4.71
C GLN A 167 -10.47 4.64 -5.81
N PRO A 168 -10.17 5.47 -6.83
CA PRO A 168 -9.20 5.12 -7.87
C PRO A 168 -7.84 4.75 -7.28
N LEU A 169 -7.10 3.83 -7.90
CA LEU A 169 -5.75 3.44 -7.47
C LEU A 169 -4.77 4.61 -7.57
N LEU A 170 -3.76 4.61 -6.69
CA LEU A 170 -2.74 5.66 -6.57
C LEU A 170 -1.32 5.16 -6.88
N ASP A 171 -1.19 4.07 -7.64
CA ASP A 171 0.13 3.58 -8.04
C ASP A 171 0.83 4.62 -8.92
N ILE A 172 1.99 5.10 -8.47
CA ILE A 172 2.75 6.17 -9.11
C ILE A 172 3.14 5.86 -10.56
N MET A 173 3.10 4.59 -10.98
CA MET A 173 3.37 4.21 -12.38
C MET A 173 2.34 4.77 -13.35
N PHE A 174 1.11 5.01 -12.90
CA PHE A 174 0.02 5.43 -13.76
C PHE A 174 -0.81 6.59 -13.19
N THR A 175 -0.42 7.16 -12.05
CA THR A 175 -1.04 8.36 -11.47
C THR A 175 -0.14 9.58 -11.57
N ASP A 176 -0.64 10.62 -12.22
CA ASP A 176 -0.10 11.97 -12.20
C ASP A 176 -1.22 12.99 -12.45
N GLU A 177 -0.90 14.29 -12.49
CA GLU A 177 -1.87 15.38 -12.69
C GLU A 177 -2.58 15.36 -14.06
N THR A 178 -2.07 14.60 -15.03
CA THR A 178 -2.50 14.60 -16.44
C THR A 178 -3.20 13.31 -16.86
N LYS A 179 -2.99 12.22 -16.11
CA LYS A 179 -3.57 10.90 -16.35
C LYS A 179 -5.00 10.82 -15.77
N PRO A 180 -5.94 10.17 -16.47
CA PRO A 180 -7.27 9.93 -15.92
C PRO A 180 -7.17 9.06 -14.65
N PRO A 181 -8.16 9.11 -13.75
CA PRO A 181 -8.18 8.25 -12.58
C PRO A 181 -8.14 6.77 -12.93
N ALA A 182 -7.39 5.99 -12.13
CA ALA A 182 -7.26 4.54 -12.26
C ALA A 182 -8.40 3.80 -11.53
N GLY A 183 -9.61 3.88 -12.07
CA GLY A 183 -10.76 3.13 -11.58
C GLY A 183 -11.70 3.95 -10.67
N PRO A 184 -12.46 3.29 -9.78
CA PRO A 184 -12.49 1.85 -9.57
C PRO A 184 -12.94 1.08 -10.82
N PHE A 185 -12.40 -0.11 -11.03
CA PHE A 185 -12.76 -0.99 -12.15
C PHE A 185 -13.61 -2.16 -11.66
N SER A 186 -14.57 -2.62 -12.45
CA SER A 186 -15.43 -3.75 -12.09
C SER A 186 -14.80 -5.12 -12.42
N SER A 187 -13.75 -5.14 -13.26
CA SER A 187 -13.04 -6.36 -13.65
C SER A 187 -11.58 -6.07 -14.00
N VAL A 188 -10.75 -7.12 -13.93
CA VAL A 188 -9.35 -7.06 -14.36
C VAL A 188 -9.23 -6.71 -15.85
N LYS A 189 -10.18 -7.18 -16.67
CA LYS A 189 -10.29 -6.78 -18.07
C LYS A 189 -10.43 -5.27 -18.25
N GLU A 190 -11.31 -4.62 -17.50
CA GLU A 190 -11.50 -3.16 -17.58
C GLU A 190 -10.23 -2.40 -17.17
N PHE A 191 -9.53 -2.89 -16.13
CA PHE A 191 -8.23 -2.35 -15.73
C PHE A 191 -7.18 -2.48 -16.85
N HIS A 192 -7.07 -3.63 -17.50
CA HIS A 192 -6.16 -3.83 -18.63
C HIS A 192 -6.54 -3.00 -19.87
N ASP A 193 -7.84 -2.87 -20.16
CA ASP A 193 -8.32 -1.98 -21.23
C ASP A 193 -7.96 -0.52 -20.95
N TRP A 194 -8.00 -0.11 -19.67
CA TRP A 194 -7.56 1.22 -19.25
C TRP A 194 -6.05 1.40 -19.37
N LEU A 195 -5.22 0.40 -19.01
CA LEU A 195 -3.76 0.45 -19.26
C LEU A 195 -3.46 0.58 -20.76
N SER A 196 -4.19 -0.17 -21.61
CA SER A 196 -4.11 -0.06 -23.08
C SER A 196 -4.52 1.30 -23.59
N PHE A 197 -5.57 1.90 -23.02
CA PHE A 197 -5.95 3.25 -23.34
C PHE A 197 -4.84 4.25 -23.01
N LEU A 198 -4.19 4.11 -21.84
CA LEU A 198 -3.12 5.02 -21.44
C LEU A 198 -1.93 5.02 -22.41
N THR A 199 -1.50 3.87 -22.94
CA THR A 199 -0.38 3.80 -23.90
C THR A 199 -0.71 4.43 -25.25
N LYS A 200 -1.99 4.58 -25.57
CA LYS A 200 -2.49 5.14 -26.82
C LYS A 200 -2.72 6.65 -26.76
N ARG A 201 -2.76 7.23 -25.56
CA ARG A 201 -3.01 8.66 -25.37
C ARG A 201 -1.96 9.51 -26.09
N GLY A 202 -2.42 10.45 -26.88
CA GLY A 202 -1.59 11.33 -27.70
C GLY A 202 -1.21 10.73 -29.05
N LEU A 203 -1.30 9.40 -29.24
CA LEU A 203 -1.02 8.77 -30.53
C LEU A 203 -2.20 8.87 -31.50
N GLU A 204 -3.41 9.19 -31.01
CA GLU A 204 -4.61 9.31 -31.85
C GLU A 204 -4.44 10.37 -32.94
N MET A 205 -3.61 11.40 -32.72
CA MET A 205 -3.32 12.40 -33.74
C MET A 205 -2.60 11.85 -34.98
N HIS A 206 -1.98 10.68 -34.86
CA HIS A 206 -1.24 10.01 -35.94
C HIS A 206 -2.08 8.92 -36.63
N TRP A 207 -3.30 8.66 -36.17
CA TRP A 207 -4.14 7.58 -36.67
C TRP A 207 -5.54 8.08 -37.03
N PRO A 208 -6.11 7.64 -38.17
CA PRO A 208 -7.46 8.04 -38.56
C PRO A 208 -8.56 7.41 -37.67
N ASP A 209 -8.26 6.26 -37.05
CA ASP A 209 -9.12 5.56 -36.11
C ASP A 209 -8.24 5.07 -34.93
N PRO A 210 -8.51 5.53 -33.68
CA PRO A 210 -7.78 5.09 -32.50
C PRO A 210 -7.81 3.58 -32.25
N SER A 211 -8.82 2.85 -32.77
CA SER A 211 -8.91 1.40 -32.65
C SER A 211 -7.80 0.67 -33.41
N LEU A 212 -7.16 1.34 -34.36
CA LEU A 212 -6.06 0.80 -35.17
C LEU A 212 -4.69 0.98 -34.52
N ILE A 213 -4.59 1.76 -33.43
CA ILE A 213 -3.32 1.96 -32.73
C ILE A 213 -2.90 0.60 -32.15
N PRO A 214 -1.73 0.07 -32.53
CA PRO A 214 -1.32 -1.27 -32.15
C PRO A 214 -1.09 -1.36 -30.64
N ASP A 215 -1.60 -2.44 -30.05
CA ASP A 215 -1.23 -2.86 -28.70
C ASP A 215 -0.81 -4.34 -28.77
N PRO A 216 0.50 -4.61 -28.99
CA PRO A 216 0.98 -5.96 -29.22
C PRO A 216 0.93 -6.85 -27.97
N TYR A 217 0.80 -6.28 -26.77
CA TYR A 217 0.85 -7.02 -25.50
C TYR A 217 -0.51 -7.15 -24.81
N ARG A 218 -1.59 -6.57 -25.36
CA ARG A 218 -2.92 -6.64 -24.76
C ARG A 218 -3.41 -8.05 -24.49
N ASP A 219 -3.22 -8.95 -25.45
CA ASP A 219 -3.65 -10.35 -25.35
C ASP A 219 -2.75 -11.18 -24.41
N SER A 220 -1.60 -10.62 -24.01
CA SER A 220 -0.68 -11.23 -23.04
C SER A 220 -0.98 -10.82 -21.60
N LEU A 221 -1.90 -9.88 -21.37
CA LEU A 221 -2.40 -9.55 -20.04
C LEU A 221 -3.53 -10.51 -19.61
N PRO A 222 -3.47 -11.12 -18.42
CA PRO A 222 -4.44 -12.13 -17.99
C PRO A 222 -5.71 -11.48 -17.45
N ASP A 223 -6.69 -11.22 -18.31
CA ASP A 223 -7.98 -10.59 -17.96
C ASP A 223 -8.80 -11.32 -16.87
N ASN A 224 -8.44 -12.57 -16.57
CA ASN A 224 -9.08 -13.41 -15.55
C ASN A 224 -8.21 -13.59 -14.28
N SER A 225 -7.16 -12.79 -14.10
CA SER A 225 -6.34 -12.82 -12.89
C SER A 225 -7.21 -12.63 -11.64
N PRO A 226 -6.96 -13.37 -10.55
CA PRO A 226 -7.58 -13.10 -9.26
C PRO A 226 -7.33 -11.66 -8.81
N ILE A 227 -8.33 -11.05 -8.18
CA ILE A 227 -8.18 -9.74 -7.52
C ILE A 227 -7.74 -9.99 -6.09
N THR A 228 -6.59 -9.45 -5.69
CA THR A 228 -6.02 -9.59 -4.34
C THR A 228 -5.71 -8.24 -3.73
N PHE A 229 -5.69 -8.18 -2.40
CA PHE A 229 -5.19 -6.99 -1.70
C PHE A 229 -3.65 -6.97 -1.81
N THR A 230 -3.10 -5.85 -2.23
CA THR A 230 -1.71 -5.70 -2.66
C THR A 230 -1.15 -4.41 -2.04
N HIS A 231 0.09 -4.47 -1.55
CA HIS A 231 0.78 -3.30 -1.00
C HIS A 231 1.14 -2.32 -2.11
N ALA A 232 1.62 -2.84 -3.23
CA ALA A 232 2.00 -2.07 -4.42
C ALA A 232 3.14 -1.07 -4.17
N ASP A 233 3.98 -1.30 -3.15
CA ASP A 233 5.21 -0.53 -2.92
C ASP A 233 6.16 -1.23 -1.93
N LEU A 234 6.33 -2.55 -2.07
CA LEU A 234 7.06 -3.37 -1.12
C LEU A 234 8.59 -3.27 -1.31
N HIS A 235 9.11 -2.06 -1.26
CA HIS A 235 10.54 -1.74 -1.31
C HIS A 235 11.20 -1.99 0.07
N PRO A 236 12.51 -2.35 0.15
CA PRO A 236 13.20 -2.54 1.44
C PRO A 236 13.16 -1.34 2.40
N SER A 237 12.96 -0.12 1.91
CA SER A 237 12.75 1.08 2.74
C SER A 237 11.43 1.03 3.52
N ASN A 238 10.44 0.27 3.03
CA ASN A 238 9.09 0.17 3.57
C ASN A 238 8.89 -1.06 4.47
N ILE A 239 9.98 -1.78 4.78
CA ILE A 239 9.98 -2.96 5.64
C ILE A 239 10.84 -2.64 6.86
N LEU A 240 10.27 -2.63 8.06
CA LEU A 240 11.02 -2.47 9.31
C LEU A 240 11.35 -3.83 9.90
N VAL A 241 12.61 -4.00 10.32
CA VAL A 241 13.10 -5.17 11.04
C VAL A 241 13.62 -4.79 12.42
N THR A 242 13.73 -5.77 13.32
CA THR A 242 14.43 -5.60 14.60
C THR A 242 15.86 -5.11 14.37
N SER A 243 16.36 -4.26 15.28
CA SER A 243 17.73 -3.71 15.18
C SER A 243 18.82 -4.76 15.32
N ASP A 244 18.54 -5.82 16.08
CA ASP A 244 19.46 -6.91 16.37
C ASP A 244 18.89 -8.27 15.95
N ALA A 245 19.78 -9.25 15.79
CA ALA A 245 19.42 -10.63 15.49
C ALA A 245 18.71 -11.31 16.69
N PRO A 246 17.74 -12.22 16.45
CA PRO A 246 17.23 -12.63 15.14
C PRO A 246 16.40 -11.51 14.49
N TYR A 247 16.60 -11.31 13.18
CA TYR A 247 15.93 -10.26 12.42
C TYR A 247 14.50 -10.65 12.11
N HIS A 248 13.55 -9.95 12.71
CA HIS A 248 12.12 -10.14 12.46
C HIS A 248 11.51 -8.91 11.81
N VAL A 249 10.65 -9.11 10.81
CA VAL A 249 9.82 -8.04 10.24
C VAL A 249 8.81 -7.61 11.30
N ILE A 250 8.94 -6.37 11.74
CA ILE A 250 8.11 -5.78 12.83
C ILE A 250 7.14 -4.74 12.31
N ALA A 251 7.28 -4.29 11.06
CA ALA A 251 6.28 -3.48 10.37
C ALA A 251 6.46 -3.53 8.85
N ILE A 252 5.35 -3.41 8.14
CA ILE A 252 5.31 -2.95 6.75
C ILE A 252 4.64 -1.58 6.78
N ILE A 253 5.27 -0.58 6.17
CA ILE A 253 4.85 0.82 6.20
C ILE A 253 4.62 1.37 4.79
N ASP A 254 4.04 2.57 4.71
CA ASP A 254 3.77 3.30 3.46
C ASP A 254 2.77 2.62 2.51
N TRP A 255 1.51 2.53 2.97
CA TRP A 255 0.43 1.83 2.29
C TRP A 255 -0.36 2.72 1.31
N HIS A 256 0.16 3.89 0.91
CA HIS A 256 -0.59 4.86 0.11
C HIS A 256 -0.97 4.37 -1.31
N GLN A 257 -0.16 3.47 -1.90
CA GLN A 257 -0.45 2.86 -3.21
C GLN A 257 -1.29 1.58 -3.09
N SER A 258 -1.60 1.14 -1.88
CA SER A 258 -2.24 -0.17 -1.65
C SER A 258 -3.71 -0.20 -2.11
N GLY A 259 -4.19 -1.41 -2.38
CA GLY A 259 -5.55 -1.62 -2.84
C GLY A 259 -5.79 -3.00 -3.39
N TRP A 260 -6.88 -3.12 -4.14
CA TRP A 260 -7.26 -4.32 -4.86
C TRP A 260 -6.72 -4.29 -6.27
N TYR A 261 -5.77 -5.17 -6.56
CA TYR A 261 -5.04 -5.28 -7.82
C TYR A 261 -5.15 -6.70 -8.38
N PRO A 262 -4.77 -6.95 -9.65
CA PRO A 262 -4.51 -8.30 -10.13
C PRO A 262 -3.37 -8.93 -9.31
N ASP A 263 -3.47 -10.23 -9.05
CA ASP A 263 -2.53 -10.99 -8.20
C ASP A 263 -1.05 -10.90 -8.58
N TYR A 264 -0.76 -10.66 -9.86
CA TYR A 264 0.60 -10.49 -10.36
C TYR A 264 1.25 -9.15 -9.97
N TRP A 265 0.44 -8.15 -9.57
CA TRP A 265 0.89 -6.76 -9.44
C TRP A 265 1.98 -6.56 -8.39
N GLU A 266 1.93 -7.30 -7.28
CA GLU A 266 2.93 -7.22 -6.20
C GLU A 266 4.35 -7.54 -6.71
N TYR A 267 4.51 -8.61 -7.51
CA TYR A 267 5.81 -8.96 -8.09
C TYR A 267 6.30 -7.85 -9.01
N CYS A 268 5.44 -7.46 -9.96
CA CYS A 268 5.79 -6.46 -10.97
C CYS A 268 6.24 -5.14 -10.33
N LYS A 269 5.47 -4.67 -9.35
CA LYS A 269 5.74 -3.41 -8.66
C LYS A 269 6.98 -3.49 -7.77
N ALA A 270 7.16 -4.55 -6.99
CA ALA A 270 8.37 -4.74 -6.19
C ALA A 270 9.64 -4.78 -7.06
N THR A 271 9.57 -5.41 -8.24
CA THR A 271 10.68 -5.43 -9.20
C THR A 271 10.91 -4.07 -9.86
N TYR A 272 9.86 -3.31 -10.16
CA TYR A 272 9.96 -1.98 -10.77
C TYR A 272 10.62 -0.94 -9.85
N THR A 273 10.31 -0.99 -8.56
CA THR A 273 10.89 -0.06 -7.57
C THR A 273 12.30 -0.47 -7.13
N ALA A 274 12.75 -1.69 -7.45
CA ALA A 274 14.06 -2.18 -7.07
C ALA A 274 15.16 -1.70 -8.03
N GLU A 275 16.40 -1.63 -7.53
CA GLU A 275 17.56 -1.36 -8.37
C GLU A 275 17.63 -2.37 -9.54
N TYR A 276 17.83 -1.84 -10.76
CA TYR A 276 17.95 -2.66 -11.96
C TYR A 276 19.17 -3.59 -11.85
N ASN A 277 18.95 -4.90 -12.03
CA ASN A 277 19.93 -5.96 -11.80
C ASN A 277 20.50 -6.06 -10.37
N GLY A 278 19.93 -5.33 -9.40
CA GLY A 278 20.29 -5.46 -8.00
C GLY A 278 20.00 -6.86 -7.47
N GLU A 279 20.72 -7.29 -6.44
CA GLU A 279 20.51 -8.62 -5.86
C GLU A 279 19.13 -8.78 -5.23
N TRP A 280 18.58 -7.72 -4.62
CA TRP A 280 17.21 -7.71 -4.11
C TRP A 280 16.23 -8.16 -5.19
N ASN A 281 16.29 -7.50 -6.34
CA ASN A 281 15.45 -7.79 -7.51
C ASN A 281 15.65 -9.21 -8.04
N THR A 282 16.90 -9.57 -8.33
CA THR A 282 17.20 -10.81 -9.08
C THR A 282 17.21 -12.08 -8.22
N GLN A 283 17.47 -11.98 -6.92
CA GLN A 283 17.67 -13.14 -6.04
C GLN A 283 16.66 -13.27 -4.89
N TYR A 284 16.05 -12.17 -4.45
CA TYR A 284 15.23 -12.15 -3.22
C TYR A 284 13.74 -11.90 -3.48
N ILE A 285 13.34 -10.99 -4.38
CA ILE A 285 11.93 -10.82 -4.76
C ILE A 285 11.25 -12.15 -5.15
N PRO A 286 11.84 -12.99 -6.02
CA PRO A 286 11.24 -14.28 -6.38
C PRO A 286 11.09 -15.29 -5.23
N ARG A 287 11.66 -15.00 -4.04
CA ARG A 287 11.55 -15.88 -2.87
C ARG A 287 10.25 -15.63 -2.11
N PHE A 288 9.77 -14.39 -2.06
CA PHE A 288 8.59 -14.03 -1.28
C PHE A 288 7.35 -13.75 -2.13
N VAL A 289 7.51 -13.51 -3.43
CA VAL A 289 6.40 -13.37 -4.38
C VAL A 289 6.71 -14.07 -5.69
N ASP A 290 5.74 -14.79 -6.23
CA ASP A 290 5.93 -15.64 -7.42
C ASP A 290 6.04 -14.80 -8.70
N ILE A 291 6.89 -15.25 -9.63
CA ILE A 291 7.13 -14.56 -10.92
C ILE A 291 5.92 -14.79 -11.84
N PRO A 292 5.23 -13.73 -12.32
CA PRO A 292 4.08 -13.88 -13.19
C PRO A 292 4.50 -14.08 -14.65
N GLU A 293 3.77 -14.91 -15.38
CA GLU A 293 3.99 -15.14 -16.82
C GLU A 293 3.80 -13.87 -17.65
N CYS A 294 2.98 -12.93 -17.18
CA CYS A 294 2.68 -11.68 -17.87
C CYS A 294 3.68 -10.55 -17.59
N TYR A 295 4.78 -10.80 -16.88
CA TYR A 295 5.74 -9.75 -16.51
C TYR A 295 6.26 -8.93 -17.70
N ASP A 296 6.61 -9.58 -18.81
CA ASP A 296 7.11 -8.89 -20.01
C ASP A 296 6.04 -8.00 -20.64
N ALA A 297 4.79 -8.49 -20.69
CA ALA A 297 3.65 -7.71 -21.18
C ALA A 297 3.42 -6.49 -20.29
N TRP A 298 3.39 -6.68 -18.97
CA TRP A 298 3.26 -5.60 -18.01
C TRP A 298 4.38 -4.56 -18.12
N SER A 299 5.64 -5.00 -18.26
CA SER A 299 6.82 -4.14 -18.38
C SER A 299 6.73 -3.21 -19.60
N PHE A 300 6.19 -3.69 -20.72
CA PHE A 300 5.93 -2.87 -21.90
C PHE A 300 4.98 -1.70 -21.62
N TYR A 301 3.90 -1.91 -20.86
CA TYR A 301 2.95 -0.85 -20.52
C TYR A 301 3.62 0.25 -19.68
N VAL A 302 4.35 -0.14 -18.64
CA VAL A 302 4.99 0.82 -17.73
C VAL A 302 6.06 1.64 -18.44
N GLN A 303 6.85 1.03 -19.31
CA GLN A 303 7.83 1.75 -20.15
C GLN A 303 7.17 2.73 -21.13
N SER A 304 5.93 2.46 -21.53
CA SER A 304 5.17 3.30 -22.46
C SER A 304 4.52 4.51 -21.78
N PHE A 305 4.41 4.53 -20.46
CA PHE A 305 3.78 5.63 -19.71
C PHE A 305 4.66 6.87 -19.52
N GLY A 306 5.94 6.81 -19.93
CA GLY A 306 6.87 7.93 -19.92
C GLY A 306 7.33 8.35 -18.52
N CYS A 307 7.28 7.42 -17.56
CA CYS A 307 7.69 7.59 -16.16
C CYS A 307 9.20 7.46 -15.99
#